data_AF-A0A329RBN7-F1
#
_entry.id   AF-A0A329RBN7-F1
#
_cell.length_a   1.000
_cell.length_b   1.000
_cell.length_c   1.000
_cell.angle_alpha   90.00
_cell.angle_beta   90.00
_cell.angle_gamma   90.00
#
_symmetry.space_group_name_H-M   'P 1'
#
loop_
_entity.id
_entity.type
_entity.pdbx_description
1 polymer ?
#
loop_
_entity_poly.entity_id
_entity_poly.type
_entity_poly.pdbx_seq_one_letter_code
_entity_poly.pdbx_strand_id
1 'polypeptide(L)'
;MEVYGVGWYWRRGLWCSVGLLIGVPIKLYSETYKTKSEMLHDMRYYSLYPGILAVVCCWAITMMSYGSGVASNRLVARIRVVAFGAVFRHEVGWFDFTENSSGALVSRLTSDPAVLHSMTSEILAVLWLSWQRQSLSLHSR
;
A
#
# COMPACT_ATOMS: atom_id res chain seq x y z
N MET A 1 -0.02 16.05 -19.39
CA MET A 1 -1.44 16.14 -18.97
C MET A 1 -2.08 14.76 -18.74
N GLU A 2 -1.58 13.67 -19.34
CA GLU A 2 -2.20 12.33 -19.20
C GLU A 2 -1.98 11.62 -17.86
N VAL A 3 -0.87 11.91 -17.15
CA VAL A 3 -0.53 11.22 -15.87
C VAL A 3 -1.48 11.60 -14.72
N TYR A 4 -2.16 12.75 -14.81
CA TYR A 4 -3.11 13.21 -13.79
C TYR A 4 -4.47 12.50 -13.87
N GLY A 5 -4.82 11.89 -15.02
CA GLY A 5 -6.10 11.19 -15.19
C GLY A 5 -6.16 9.90 -14.39
N VAL A 6 -5.11 9.07 -14.45
CA VAL A 6 -5.08 7.74 -13.83
C VAL A 6 -5.24 7.81 -12.30
N GLY A 7 -4.65 8.81 -11.66
CA GLY A 7 -4.80 9.05 -10.23
C GLY A 7 -6.21 9.48 -9.80
N TRP A 8 -6.87 10.27 -10.65
CA TRP A 8 -8.26 10.68 -10.46
C TRP A 8 -9.24 9.51 -10.58
N TYR A 9 -9.01 8.61 -11.54
CA TYR A 9 -9.80 7.38 -11.69
C TYR A 9 -9.65 6.45 -10.49
N TRP A 10 -8.44 6.29 -9.96
CA TRP A 10 -8.21 5.48 -8.76
C TRP A 10 -8.89 6.07 -7.52
N ARG A 11 -8.85 7.39 -7.32
CA ARG A 11 -9.50 8.07 -6.18
C ARG A 11 -11.02 8.03 -6.26
N ARG A 12 -11.61 8.40 -7.40
CA ARG A 12 -13.07 8.42 -7.57
C ARG A 12 -13.62 7.00 -7.55
N GLY A 13 -12.90 6.04 -8.13
CA GLY A 13 -13.23 4.62 -8.07
C GLY A 13 -13.25 4.06 -6.65
N LEU A 14 -12.21 4.31 -5.84
CA LEU A 14 -12.04 3.69 -4.51
C LEU A 14 -13.01 4.27 -3.46
N TRP A 15 -13.26 5.58 -3.45
CA TRP A 15 -14.18 6.19 -2.48
C TRP A 15 -15.65 6.00 -2.89
N CYS A 16 -15.96 6.02 -4.19
CA CYS A 16 -17.31 5.67 -4.65
C CYS A 16 -17.59 4.17 -4.49
N SER A 17 -16.59 3.28 -4.64
CA SER A 17 -16.80 1.84 -4.45
C SER A 17 -17.06 1.50 -2.98
N VAL A 18 -16.33 2.09 -2.02
CA VAL A 18 -16.63 1.92 -0.58
C VAL A 18 -18.02 2.45 -0.23
N GLY A 19 -18.42 3.60 -0.78
CA GLY A 19 -19.77 4.14 -0.61
C GLY A 19 -20.87 3.27 -1.23
N LEU A 20 -20.63 2.68 -2.40
CA LEU A 20 -21.55 1.73 -3.06
C LEU A 20 -21.66 0.41 -2.30
N LEU A 21 -20.55 -0.11 -1.75
CA LEU A 21 -20.55 -1.34 -0.96
C LEU A 21 -21.42 -1.23 0.30
N ILE A 22 -21.44 -0.05 0.94
CA ILE A 22 -22.24 0.19 2.15
C ILE A 22 -23.67 0.62 1.79
N GLY A 23 -23.84 1.46 0.77
CA GLY A 23 -25.15 2.02 0.40
C GLY A 23 -26.12 1.02 -0.22
N VAL A 24 -25.64 0.08 -1.02
CA VAL A 24 -26.49 -0.93 -1.70
C VAL A 24 -27.20 -1.86 -0.70
N PRO A 25 -26.53 -2.48 0.29
CA PRO A 25 -27.21 -3.31 1.27
C PRO A 25 -28.18 -2.50 2.15
N ILE A 26 -27.82 -1.27 2.53
CA ILE A 26 -28.70 -0.40 3.34
C ILE A 26 -30.01 -0.10 2.60
N LYS A 27 -29.95 0.23 1.30
CA LYS A 27 -31.13 0.44 0.46
C LYS A 27 -32.01 -0.81 0.39
N LEU A 28 -31.39 -1.98 0.24
CA LEU A 28 -32.07 -3.26 0.17
C LEU A 28 -32.77 -3.64 1.49
N TYR A 29 -32.17 -3.33 2.64
CA TYR A 29 -32.76 -3.55 3.96
C TYR A 29 -33.86 -2.54 4.32
N SER A 30 -33.86 -1.35 3.71
CA SER A 30 -34.88 -0.31 3.91
C SER A 30 -36.20 -0.59 3.18
N GLU A 31 -36.23 -1.55 2.25
CA GLU A 31 -37.35 -1.80 1.33
C GLU A 31 -38.17 -3.04 1.75
N THR A 32 -38.53 -3.12 3.03
CA THR A 32 -39.16 -4.30 3.67
C THR A 32 -40.67 -4.45 3.41
N TYR A 33 -41.25 -3.70 2.46
CA TYR A 33 -42.71 -3.63 2.22
C TYR A 33 -43.23 -4.56 1.10
N LYS A 34 -42.39 -5.44 0.52
CA LYS A 34 -42.74 -6.33 -0.61
C LYS A 34 -42.86 -7.82 -0.21
N THR A 35 -43.63 -8.59 -0.98
CA THR A 35 -43.87 -10.04 -0.78
C THR A 35 -42.59 -10.89 -0.88
N LYS A 36 -42.47 -11.92 -0.02
CA LYS A 36 -41.28 -12.79 0.17
C LYS A 36 -40.64 -13.36 -1.11
N SER A 37 -41.45 -13.76 -2.10
CA SER A 37 -40.96 -14.49 -3.28
C SER A 37 -40.25 -13.61 -4.29
N GLU A 38 -40.66 -12.35 -4.44
CA GLU A 38 -40.03 -11.41 -5.37
C GLU A 38 -38.75 -10.79 -4.78
N MET A 39 -38.71 -10.58 -3.46
CA MET A 39 -37.54 -10.04 -2.76
C MET A 39 -36.31 -10.94 -2.87
N LEU A 40 -36.48 -12.26 -2.85
CA LEU A 40 -35.36 -13.20 -2.89
C LEU A 40 -34.63 -13.19 -4.25
N HIS A 41 -35.34 -12.92 -5.34
CA HIS A 41 -34.74 -12.87 -6.67
C HIS A 41 -33.91 -11.60 -6.86
N ASP A 42 -34.45 -10.44 -6.44
CA ASP A 42 -33.74 -9.16 -6.52
C ASP A 42 -32.53 -9.13 -5.57
N MET A 43 -32.68 -9.62 -4.33
CA MET A 43 -31.57 -9.69 -3.37
C MET A 43 -30.36 -10.48 -3.92
N ARG A 44 -30.62 -11.57 -4.66
CA ARG A 44 -29.54 -12.40 -5.19
C ARG A 44 -28.75 -11.67 -6.28
N TYR A 45 -29.41 -10.87 -7.11
CA TYR A 45 -28.73 -10.10 -8.15
C TYR A 45 -27.95 -8.92 -7.57
N TYR A 46 -28.56 -8.17 -6.64
CA TYR A 46 -27.92 -7.03 -5.97
C TYR A 46 -26.78 -7.43 -5.01
N SER A 47 -26.81 -8.65 -4.46
CA SER A 47 -25.72 -9.15 -3.60
C SER A 47 -24.47 -9.61 -4.37
N LEU A 48 -24.58 -9.97 -5.66
CA LEU A 48 -23.44 -10.44 -6.45
C LEU A 48 -22.53 -9.29 -6.92
N TYR A 49 -23.13 -8.13 -7.24
CA TYR A 49 -22.41 -6.94 -7.70
C TYR A 49 -21.32 -6.42 -6.73
N PRO A 50 -21.59 -6.21 -5.42
CA PRO A 50 -20.56 -5.80 -4.46
C PRO A 50 -19.47 -6.86 -4.28
N GLY A 51 -19.81 -8.15 -4.41
CA GLY A 51 -18.84 -9.24 -4.36
C GLY A 51 -17.81 -9.17 -5.48
N ILE A 52 -18.26 -8.96 -6.73
CA ILE A 52 -17.36 -8.82 -7.88
C ILE A 52 -16.50 -7.56 -7.76
N LEU A 53 -17.10 -6.43 -7.34
CA LEU A 53 -16.36 -5.18 -7.11
C LEU A 53 -15.27 -5.32 -6.05
N ALA A 54 -15.56 -6.03 -4.95
CA ALA A 54 -14.60 -6.30 -3.90
C ALA A 54 -13.40 -7.12 -4.39
N VAL A 55 -13.64 -8.15 -5.22
CA VAL A 55 -12.56 -8.97 -5.81
C VAL A 55 -11.64 -8.11 -6.68
N VAL A 56 -12.19 -7.25 -7.52
CA VAL A 56 -11.41 -6.35 -8.39
C VAL A 56 -10.59 -5.35 -7.55
N CYS A 57 -11.19 -4.76 -6.51
CA CYS A 57 -10.48 -3.85 -5.60
C CYS A 57 -9.36 -4.56 -4.83
N CYS A 58 -9.61 -5.76 -4.30
CA CYS A 58 -8.58 -6.57 -3.63
C CYS A 58 -7.40 -6.81 -4.57
N TRP A 59 -7.67 -7.21 -5.82
CA TRP A 59 -6.61 -7.49 -6.79
C TRP A 59 -5.76 -6.25 -7.08
N ALA A 60 -6.41 -5.10 -7.27
CA ALA A 60 -5.74 -3.83 -7.53
C ALA A 60 -4.84 -3.40 -6.35
N ILE A 61 -5.32 -3.54 -5.11
CA ILE A 61 -4.55 -3.25 -3.90
C ILE A 61 -3.36 -4.20 -3.79
N THR A 62 -3.55 -5.51 -4.01
CA THR A 62 -2.46 -6.48 -3.96
C THR A 62 -1.35 -6.16 -4.97
N MET A 63 -1.71 -5.82 -6.22
CA MET A 63 -0.71 -5.44 -7.23
C MET A 63 0.06 -4.16 -6.83
N MET A 64 -0.64 -3.17 -6.27
CA MET A 64 0.00 -1.93 -5.81
C MET A 64 0.94 -2.17 -4.62
N SER A 65 0.49 -2.93 -3.62
CA SER A 65 1.31 -3.33 -2.47
C SER A 65 2.54 -4.14 -2.89
N TYR A 66 2.38 -5.03 -3.87
CA TYR A 66 3.48 -5.82 -4.41
C TYR A 66 4.53 -4.95 -5.10
N GLY A 67 4.11 -4.01 -5.96
CA GLY A 67 5.03 -3.08 -6.63
C GLY A 67 5.83 -2.22 -5.65
N SER A 68 5.17 -1.68 -4.62
CA SER A 68 5.83 -0.92 -3.56
C SER A 68 6.80 -1.78 -2.74
N GLY A 69 6.42 -3.02 -2.40
CA GLY A 69 7.31 -3.95 -1.71
C GLY A 69 8.58 -4.26 -2.49
N VAL A 70 8.46 -4.50 -3.81
CA VAL A 70 9.62 -4.73 -4.69
C VAL A 70 10.53 -3.50 -4.76
N ALA A 71 9.96 -2.30 -4.86
CA ALA A 71 10.74 -1.06 -4.88
C ALA A 71 11.52 -0.86 -3.57
N SER A 72 10.88 -1.07 -2.41
CA SER A 72 11.53 -1.01 -1.10
C SER A 72 12.65 -2.04 -0.97
N ASN A 73 12.43 -3.28 -1.41
CA ASN A 73 13.45 -4.33 -1.33
C ASN A 73 14.68 -4.03 -2.20
N ARG A 74 14.48 -3.44 -3.39
CA ARG A 74 15.59 -3.02 -4.27
C ARG A 74 16.42 -1.92 -3.64
N LEU A 75 15.78 -0.94 -3.00
CA LEU A 75 16.49 0.12 -2.29
C LEU A 75 17.34 -0.45 -1.15
N VAL A 76 16.75 -1.31 -0.33
CA VAL A 76 17.42 -1.97 0.80
C VAL A 76 18.60 -2.83 0.34
N ALA A 77 18.45 -3.58 -0.76
CA ALA A 77 19.53 -4.39 -1.32
C ALA A 77 20.72 -3.53 -1.77
N ARG A 78 20.46 -2.36 -2.38
CA ARG A 78 21.50 -1.42 -2.79
C ARG A 78 22.29 -0.88 -1.60
N ILE A 79 21.59 -0.54 -0.50
CA ILE A 79 22.22 -0.05 0.73
C ILE A 79 23.12 -1.12 1.35
N ARG A 80 22.68 -2.39 1.39
CA ARG A 80 23.51 -3.50 1.87
C ARG A 80 24.82 -3.63 1.11
N VAL A 81 24.77 -3.60 -0.23
CA VAL A 81 25.98 -3.72 -1.07
C VAL A 81 26.96 -2.58 -0.80
N VAL A 82 26.47 -1.34 -0.69
CA VAL A 82 27.31 -0.17 -0.39
C VAL A 82 27.91 -0.27 1.01
N ALA A 83 27.13 -0.70 1.99
CA ALA A 83 27.58 -0.87 3.37
C ALA A 83 28.66 -1.95 3.48
N PHE A 84 28.48 -3.12 2.85
CA PHE A 84 29.54 -4.15 2.79
C PHE A 84 30.81 -3.60 2.15
N GLY A 85 30.69 -2.88 1.03
CA GLY A 85 31.84 -2.25 0.38
C GLY A 85 32.57 -1.23 1.26
N ALA A 86 31.85 -0.49 2.10
CA ALA A 86 32.44 0.43 3.07
C ALA A 86 33.17 -0.31 4.21
N VAL A 87 32.59 -1.40 4.71
CA VAL A 87 33.21 -2.22 5.77
C VAL A 87 34.54 -2.82 5.32
N PHE A 88 34.65 -3.31 4.07
CA PHE A 88 35.90 -3.85 3.54
C PHE A 88 37.01 -2.81 3.30
N ARG A 89 36.69 -1.51 3.32
CA ARG A 89 37.68 -0.42 3.15
C ARG A 89 38.30 0.04 4.47
N HIS A 90 37.81 -0.43 5.61
CA HIS A 90 38.39 -0.12 6.92
C HIS A 90 39.63 -0.98 7.22
N GLU A 91 40.59 -0.37 7.91
CA GLU A 91 41.84 -1.00 8.34
C GLU A 91 41.62 -2.05 9.45
N VAL A 92 42.50 -3.07 9.53
CA VAL A 92 42.31 -4.22 10.44
C VAL A 92 42.22 -3.80 11.91
N GLY A 93 42.98 -2.78 12.34
CA GLY A 93 42.93 -2.26 13.71
C GLY A 93 41.60 -1.57 14.08
N TRP A 94 40.76 -1.22 13.10
CA TRP A 94 39.42 -0.70 13.37
C TRP A 94 38.47 -1.78 13.90
N PHE A 95 38.72 -3.06 13.59
CA PHE A 95 37.91 -4.19 14.03
C PHE A 95 38.24 -4.68 15.45
N ASP A 96 39.36 -4.23 16.03
CA ASP A 96 39.79 -4.60 17.39
C ASP A 96 38.97 -3.88 18.48
N PHE A 97 38.26 -2.80 18.13
CA PHE A 97 37.33 -2.14 19.06
C PHE A 97 36.10 -3.02 19.29
N THR A 98 35.70 -3.21 20.55
CA THR A 98 34.54 -4.03 20.94
C THR A 98 33.23 -3.57 20.27
N GLU A 99 33.09 -2.27 19.99
CA GLU A 99 31.94 -1.69 19.27
C GLU A 99 31.93 -1.98 17.76
N ASN A 100 33.10 -2.22 17.17
CA ASN A 100 33.32 -2.43 15.73
C ASN A 100 33.72 -3.88 15.42
N SER A 101 33.59 -4.76 16.41
CA SER A 101 33.78 -6.19 16.21
C SER A 101 32.90 -6.68 15.07
N SER A 102 33.41 -7.62 14.28
CA SER A 102 32.70 -8.18 13.12
C SER A 102 31.29 -8.67 13.47
N GLY A 103 31.08 -9.22 14.67
CA GLY A 103 29.76 -9.63 15.15
C GLY A 103 28.79 -8.47 15.42
N ALA A 104 29.29 -7.37 16.00
CA ALA A 104 28.49 -6.16 16.23
C ALA A 104 28.13 -5.48 14.90
N LEU A 105 29.06 -5.44 13.95
CA LEU A 105 28.80 -4.91 12.61
C LEU A 105 27.79 -5.73 11.83
N VAL A 106 27.93 -7.05 11.83
CA VAL A 106 26.97 -7.94 11.16
C VAL A 106 25.59 -7.78 11.77
N SER A 107 25.47 -7.69 13.11
CA SER A 107 24.20 -7.44 13.77
C SER A 107 23.55 -6.12 13.31
N ARG A 108 24.29 -5.00 13.34
CA ARG A 108 23.82 -3.69 12.85
C ARG A 108 23.44 -3.72 11.37
N LEU A 109 24.28 -4.34 10.55
CA LEU A 109 24.05 -4.48 9.11
C LEU A 109 22.84 -5.36 8.80
N THR A 110 22.43 -6.24 9.72
CA THR A 110 21.23 -7.07 9.58
C THR A 110 19.98 -6.30 10.04
N SER A 111 20.08 -5.47 11.09
CA SER A 111 18.97 -4.67 11.63
C SER A 111 18.63 -3.43 10.81
N ASP A 112 19.63 -2.66 10.37
CA ASP A 112 19.43 -1.37 9.69
C ASP A 112 18.60 -1.50 8.40
N PRO A 113 18.82 -2.52 7.54
CA PRO A 113 17.98 -2.78 6.36
C PRO A 113 16.49 -2.97 6.66
N ALA A 114 16.15 -3.61 7.78
CA ALA A 114 14.77 -3.85 8.16
C ALA A 114 14.10 -2.54 8.61
N VAL A 115 14.81 -1.74 9.41
CA VAL A 115 14.36 -0.41 9.83
C VAL A 115 14.17 0.49 8.61
N LEU A 116 15.13 0.51 7.68
CA LEU A 116 15.05 1.28 6.44
C LEU A 116 13.90 0.84 5.54
N HIS A 117 13.63 -0.46 5.45
CA HIS A 117 12.46 -0.97 4.71
C HIS A 117 11.17 -0.41 5.31
N SER A 118 10.99 -0.53 6.63
CA SER A 118 9.81 -0.04 7.33
C SER A 118 9.64 1.47 7.13
N MET A 119 10.69 2.26 7.35
CA MET A 119 10.66 3.71 7.12
C MET A 119 10.34 4.06 5.67
N THR A 120 10.94 3.37 4.69
CA THR A 120 10.66 3.62 3.27
C THR A 120 9.22 3.29 2.94
N SER A 121 8.67 2.22 3.49
CA SER A 121 7.27 1.84 3.28
C SER A 121 6.29 2.85 3.89
N GLU A 122 6.60 3.37 5.08
CA GLU A 122 5.83 4.44 5.73
C GLU A 122 5.90 5.74 4.94
N ILE A 123 7.09 6.12 4.48
CA ILE A 123 7.31 7.32 3.65
C ILE A 123 6.56 7.18 2.32
N LEU A 124 6.61 6.02 1.66
CA LEU A 124 5.86 5.77 0.43
C LEU A 124 4.35 5.86 0.66
N ALA A 125 3.86 5.33 1.79
CA ALA A 125 2.45 5.45 2.17
C ALA A 125 2.05 6.91 2.44
N VAL A 126 2.88 7.66 3.16
CA VAL A 126 2.65 9.09 3.43
C VAL A 126 2.75 9.92 2.16
N LEU A 127 3.70 9.64 1.27
CA LEU A 127 3.83 10.29 -0.04
C LEU A 127 2.62 10.01 -0.92
N TRP A 128 2.11 8.78 -0.89
CA TRP A 128 0.87 8.44 -1.57
C TRP A 128 -0.32 9.25 -1.03
N LEU A 129 -0.45 9.34 0.29
CA LEU A 129 -1.49 10.12 0.97
C LEU A 129 -1.34 11.63 0.77
N SER A 130 -0.11 12.16 0.74
CA SER A 130 0.16 13.58 0.57
C SER A 130 -0.04 14.00 -0.88
N TRP A 131 0.41 13.19 -1.84
CA TRP A 131 0.09 13.36 -3.26
C TRP A 131 -1.43 13.32 -3.49
N GLN A 132 -2.12 12.45 -2.75
CA GLN A 132 -3.58 12.39 -2.74
C GLN A 132 -4.21 13.69 -2.23
N ARG A 133 -3.73 14.21 -1.10
CA ARG A 133 -4.21 15.46 -0.51
C ARG A 133 -3.93 16.67 -1.42
N GLN A 134 -2.76 16.74 -2.02
CA GLN A 134 -2.38 17.82 -2.93
C GLN A 134 -3.22 17.84 -4.20
N SER A 135 -3.61 16.66 -4.70
CA SER A 135 -4.51 16.60 -5.86
C SER A 135 -5.92 17.13 -5.57
N LEU A 136 -6.38 17.07 -4.31
CA LEU A 136 -7.68 17.62 -3.89
C LEU A 136 -7.64 19.14 -3.79
N SER A 137 -6.51 19.72 -3.33
CA SER A 137 -6.37 21.18 -3.19
C SER A 137 -6.25 21.91 -4.53
N LEU A 138 -5.80 21.22 -5.59
CA LEU A 138 -5.74 21.76 -6.95
C LEU A 138 -7.10 21.73 -7.68
N HIS A 139 -8.08 20.99 -7.18
CA HIS A 139 -9.43 20.93 -7.76
C HIS A 139 -10.44 21.88 -7.10
N SER A 140 -10.13 22.40 -5.91
CA SER A 140 -10.97 23.40 -5.23
C SER A 140 -10.53 24.85 -5.50
N ARG A 141 -9.66 25.08 -6.48
CA ARG A 141 -9.22 26.39 -6.99
C ARG A 141 -9.46 26.44 -8.48
#